data_AF-A0A392S3W1-F1
#
_entry.id   AF-A0A392S3W1-F1
#
_cell.length_a   1.000
_cell.length_b   1.000
_cell.length_c   1.000
_cell.angle_alpha   90.00
_cell.angle_beta   90.00
_cell.angle_gamma   90.00
#
_symmetry.space_group_name_H-M   'P 1'
#
loop_
_entity.id
_entity.type
_entity.pdbx_description
1 polymer ?
#
loop_
_entity_poly.entity_id
_entity_poly.type
_entity_poly.pdbx_seq_one_letter_code
_entity_poly.pdbx_strand_id
1 'polypeptide(L)' 'MSGFHNIRVSMMGDMTVLLCSDKADEVKEVVQTKCWWCSLFEKVVPWSPELITNHRVTWLRCYGVPIHAW' A
#
# COMPACT_ATOMS: atom_id res chain seq x y z
N MET A 1 -15.34 17.87 -3.39
CA MET A 1 -14.13 17.08 -3.69
C MET A 1 -14.58 15.67 -4.03
N SER A 2 -14.34 15.21 -5.26
CA SER A 2 -14.63 13.83 -5.69
C SER A 2 -13.47 12.93 -5.28
N GLY A 3 -13.74 11.87 -4.54
CA GLY A 3 -12.73 10.90 -4.10
C GLY A 3 -13.33 9.49 -3.98
N PHE A 4 -12.47 8.48 -3.94
CA PHE A 4 -12.88 7.09 -3.78
C PHE A 4 -13.09 6.76 -2.29
N HIS A 5 -14.26 7.12 -1.77
CA HIS A 5 -14.56 7.02 -0.33
C HIS A 5 -14.70 5.58 0.18
N ASN A 6 -14.98 4.62 -0.71
CA ASN A 6 -15.18 3.22 -0.33
C ASN A 6 -13.89 2.39 -0.42
N ILE A 7 -12.82 2.93 -1.02
CA ILE A 7 -11.55 2.22 -1.13
C ILE A 7 -10.78 2.41 0.17
N ARG A 8 -10.49 1.28 0.82
CA ARG A 8 -9.58 1.21 1.95
C ARG A 8 -8.22 0.73 1.48
N VAL A 9 -7.19 1.25 2.15
CA VAL A 9 -5.79 0.88 1.91
C VAL A 9 -5.23 0.28 3.20
N SER A 10 -4.76 -0.97 3.13
CA SER A 10 -4.12 -1.65 4.25
C SER A 10 -2.67 -1.93 3.92
N MET A 11 -1.75 -1.52 4.80
CA MET A 11 -0.33 -1.86 4.62
C MET A 11 -0.12 -3.36 4.82
N MET A 12 0.51 -4.01 3.85
CA MET A 12 0.89 -5.43 3.94
C MET A 12 2.34 -5.60 4.39
N GLY A 13 3.12 -4.52 4.38
CA GLY A 13 4.53 -4.45 4.73
C GLY A 13 5.40 -4.08 3.52
N ASP A 14 6.56 -3.51 3.79
CA ASP A 14 7.48 -2.97 2.77
C ASP A 14 6.74 -2.04 1.78
N MET A 15 6.92 -2.21 0.46
CA MET A 15 6.27 -1.39 -0.59
C MET A 15 4.94 -2.00 -1.06
N THR A 16 4.30 -2.83 -0.24
CA THR A 16 3.06 -3.54 -0.61
C THR A 16 1.87 -3.01 0.19
N VAL A 17 0.81 -2.67 -0.53
CA VAL A 17 -0.49 -2.27 0.04
C VAL A 17 -1.62 -3.09 -0.57
N LEU A 18 -2.64 -3.35 0.23
CA LEU A 18 -3.89 -3.97 -0.20
C LEU A 18 -4.94 -2.87 -0.42
N LEU A 19 -5.50 -2.83 -1.62
CA LEU A 19 -6.69 -2.04 -1.92
C LEU A 19 -7.92 -2.93 -1.78
N CYS A 20 -8.88 -2.52 -0.96
CA CYS A 20 -10.13 -3.26 -0.79
C CYS A 20 -11.34 -2.31 -0.75
N SER A 21 -12.50 -2.82 -1.19
CA SER A 21 -13.79 -2.15 -1.08
C SER A 21 -14.86 -3.17 -0.71
N ASP A 22 -15.93 -2.70 -0.08
CA ASP A 22 -17.13 -3.50 0.20
C ASP A 22 -18.05 -3.64 -1.03
N LYS A 23 -17.80 -2.85 -2.08
CA LYS A 23 -18.52 -2.95 -3.35
C LYS A 23 -17.77 -3.87 -4.31
N ALA A 24 -18.49 -4.83 -4.84
CA ALA A 24 -17.98 -5.70 -5.90
C ALA A 24 -17.48 -4.85 -7.08
N ASP A 25 -16.37 -5.28 -7.67
CA ASP A 25 -15.72 -4.68 -8.85
C ASP A 25 -15.21 -3.23 -8.74
N GLU A 26 -15.53 -2.48 -7.69
CA GLU A 26 -15.11 -1.06 -7.57
C GLU A 26 -13.58 -0.92 -7.60
N VAL A 27 -12.82 -1.77 -6.90
CA VAL A 27 -11.35 -1.74 -6.95
C VAL A 27 -10.83 -2.01 -8.37
N LYS A 28 -11.49 -2.91 -9.11
CA LYS A 28 -11.10 -3.28 -10.48
C LYS A 28 -11.37 -2.14 -11.45
N GLU A 29 -12.55 -1.53 -11.38
CA GLU A 29 -12.91 -0.36 -12.20
C GLU A 29 -11.94 0.81 -11.95
N VAL A 30 -11.58 1.02 -10.70
CA VAL A 30 -10.70 2.08 -10.28
C VAL A 30 -9.28 1.85 -10.80
N VAL A 31 -8.73 0.65 -10.65
CA VAL A 31 -7.40 0.27 -11.17
C VAL A 31 -7.36 0.34 -12.70
N GLN A 32 -8.47 0.04 -13.39
CA GLN A 32 -8.58 0.16 -14.85
C GLN A 32 -8.61 1.61 -15.33
N THR A 33 -8.88 2.58 -14.45
CA THR A 33 -8.80 4.01 -14.77
C THR A 33 -7.32 4.42 -14.90
N LYS A 34 -6.76 4.16 -16.09
CA LYS A 34 -5.33 4.03 -16.39
C LYS A 34 -4.42 5.22 -16.03
N CYS A 35 -4.95 6.40 -15.74
CA CYS A 35 -4.14 7.61 -15.86
C CYS A 35 -3.27 7.95 -14.65
N TRP A 36 -3.59 7.46 -13.45
CA TRP A 36 -2.87 7.87 -12.22
C TRP A 36 -2.30 6.72 -11.39
N TRP A 37 -2.91 5.53 -11.45
CA TRP A 37 -2.40 4.35 -10.74
C TRP A 37 -1.05 3.87 -11.26
N CYS A 38 -0.84 3.95 -12.59
CA CYS A 38 0.40 3.53 -13.23
C CYS A 38 1.62 4.37 -12.83
N SER A 39 1.43 5.58 -12.30
CA SER A 39 2.54 6.39 -11.75
C SER A 39 2.81 6.10 -10.28
N LEU A 40 1.87 5.49 -9.55
CA LEU A 40 1.97 5.23 -8.11
C LEU A 40 2.47 3.82 -7.79
N PHE A 41 2.14 2.84 -8.65
CA PHE A 41 2.44 1.45 -8.42
C PHE A 41 3.23 0.86 -9.59
N GLU A 42 4.31 0.14 -9.27
CA GLU A 42 5.03 -0.65 -10.26
C GLU A 42 4.15 -1.77 -10.84
N LYS A 43 3.32 -2.39 -9.99
CA LYS A 43 2.43 -3.49 -10.37
C LYS A 43 1.18 -3.50 -9.50
N VAL A 44 0.04 -3.82 -10.11
CA VAL A 44 -1.22 -4.12 -9.40
C VAL A 44 -1.65 -5.54 -9.78
N VAL A 45 -1.93 -6.38 -8.79
CA VAL A 45 -2.31 -7.78 -8.98
C VAL A 45 -3.57 -8.13 -8.18
N PRO A 46 -4.35 -9.15 -8.60
CA PRO A 46 -5.41 -9.70 -7.76
C PRO A 46 -4.85 -10.19 -6.43
N TRP A 47 -5.58 -9.92 -5.35
CA TRP A 47 -5.18 -10.37 -4.03
C TRP A 47 -5.25 -11.90 -3.92
N SER A 48 -4.28 -12.47 -3.20
CA SER A 48 -4.21 -13.87 -2.81
C SER A 48 -3.60 -13.94 -1.40
N PRO A 49 -4.01 -14.88 -0.54
CA PRO A 49 -3.38 -15.10 0.76
C PRO A 49 -1.90 -15.50 0.66
N GLU A 50 -1.45 -15.97 -0.52
CA GLU A 50 -0.05 -16.31 -0.78
C GLU A 50 0.83 -15.08 -1.05
N LEU A 51 0.24 -13.90 -1.27
CA LEU A 51 0.95 -12.63 -1.43
C LEU A 51 1.42 -12.12 -0.07
N ILE A 52 2.51 -12.70 0.43
CA ILE A 52 3.17 -12.30 1.67
C ILE A 52 4.46 -11.56 1.30
N THR A 53 4.66 -10.36 1.87
CA THR A 53 5.93 -9.66 1.74
C THR A 53 6.98 -10.26 2.67
N ASN A 54 8.16 -10.54 2.12
CA ASN A 54 9.31 -11.02 2.90
C ASN A 54 10.11 -9.87 3.52
N HIS A 55 9.89 -8.64 3.06
CA HIS A 55 10.55 -7.45 3.58
C HIS A 55 9.69 -6.82 4.68
N ARG A 56 10.31 -6.57 5.83
CA ARG A 56 9.66 -5.89 6.96
C ARG A 56 10.47 -4.65 7.30
N VAL A 57 9.84 -3.49 7.13
CA VAL A 57 10.39 -2.23 7.61
C VAL A 57 9.80 -1.97 8.99
N THR A 58 10.64 -1.61 9.94
CA THR A 58 10.21 -1.19 11.28
C THR A 58 10.84 0.14 11.63
N TRP A 59 10.09 0.98 12.34
CA TRP A 59 10.60 2.25 12.85
C TRP A 59 11.25 2.01 14.21
N LEU A 60 12.57 2.18 14.26
CA LEU A 60 13.31 2.07 15.52
C LEU A 60 13.50 3.47 16.12
N ARG A 61 13.06 3.64 17.36
CA ARG A 61 13.35 4.86 18.14
C ARG A 61 14.47 4.57 19.11
N CYS A 62 15.68 5.01 18.76
CA CYS A 62 16.85 4.89 19.62
C CYS A 62 16.88 6.03 20.65
N TYR A 63 17.18 5.72 21.90
CA TYR A 63 17.38 6.69 22.98
C TYR A 63 18.83 6.63 23.46
N GLY A 64 19.42 7.77 23.79
CA GLY A 64 20.80 7.84 24.32
C GLY A 64 21.90 7.67 23.28
N VAL A 65 21.60 7.79 21.98
CA VAL A 65 22.63 7.79 20.92
C VAL A 65 23.44 9.10 21.03
N PRO A 66 24.77 9.04 21.19
CA PRO A 66 25.60 10.24 21.23
C PRO A 66 25.47 11.06 19.95
N ILE A 67 25.47 12.39 20.05
CA ILE A 67 25.25 13.28 18.90
C ILE A 67 26.28 13.10 17.76
N HIS A 68 27.48 12.65 18.08
CA HIS A 68 28.53 12.38 17.10
C HIS A 68 28.34 11.06 16.33
N ALA A 69 27.34 10.25 16.71
CA ALA A 69 27.01 8.96 16.11
C ALA A 69 25.62 8.97 15.43
N TRP A 70 25.02 10.15 15.24
CA TRP A 70 23.75 10.33 14.54
C TRP A 70 23.97 10.69 13.07
#